data_AF-E5BHZ5-F1
#
_entry.id   AF-E5BHZ5-F1
#
_cell.length_a   1.000
_cell.length_b   1.000
_cell.length_c   1.000
_cell.angle_alpha   90.00
_cell.angle_beta   90.00
_cell.angle_gamma   90.00
#
_symmetry.space_group_name_H-M   'P 1'
#
loop_
_entity.id
_entity.type
_entity.pdbx_description
1 polymer ?
#
loop_
_entity_poly.entity_id
_entity_poly.type
_entity_poly.pdbx_seq_one_letter_code
_entity_poly.pdbx_strand_id
1 'polypeptide(L)' 'MKLEDFGMMTEPMPENKVEYDLRALNAHCKENGILPTDLSTKELERFEKHKEKKVINF' A
#
# COMPACT_ATOMS: atom_id res chain seq x y z
N MET A 1 2.50 33.75 -3.50
CA MET A 1 2.09 32.36 -3.23
C MET A 1 2.72 31.98 -1.91
N LYS A 2 1.92 31.82 -0.84
CA LYS A 2 2.42 31.44 0.48
C LYS A 2 2.27 29.93 0.63
N LEU A 3 3.17 29.27 1.36
CA LEU A 3 3.09 27.82 1.61
C LEU A 3 1.76 27.41 2.28
N GLU A 4 1.14 28.35 2.98
CA GLU A 4 -0.16 28.20 3.65
C GLU A 4 -1.31 27.96 2.66
N ASP A 5 -1.17 28.37 1.39
CA ASP A 5 -2.17 28.16 0.34
C ASP A 5 -2.21 26.70 -0.17
N PHE A 6 -1.20 25.88 0.18
CA PHE A 6 -1.17 24.43 -0.08
C PHE A 6 -1.62 23.60 1.11
N GLY A 7 -1.98 24.26 2.23
CA GLY A 7 -2.58 23.61 3.36
C GLY A 7 -4.03 23.25 3.05
N MET A 8 -4.38 21.98 3.25
CA MET A 8 -5.76 21.44 3.31
C MET A 8 -6.38 21.01 1.97
N MET A 9 -6.06 19.79 1.52
CA MET A 9 -7.03 18.84 0.90
C MET A 9 -6.52 17.38 0.90
N THR A 10 -5.62 16.99 1.80
CA THR A 10 -5.32 15.56 1.96
C THR A 10 -6.32 14.99 2.96
N GLU A 11 -7.34 14.29 2.45
CA GLU A 11 -8.24 13.49 3.29
C GLU A 11 -7.40 12.63 4.26
N PRO A 12 -7.84 12.46 5.52
CA PRO A 12 -7.14 11.58 6.45
C PRO A 12 -6.99 10.20 5.81
N MET A 13 -5.76 9.68 5.76
CA MET A 13 -5.52 8.37 5.18
C MET A 13 -6.45 7.35 5.87
N PRO A 14 -7.23 6.57 5.11
CA PRO A 14 -8.10 5.57 5.72
C PRO A 14 -7.28 4.61 6.57
N GLU A 15 -7.71 4.36 7.81
CA GLU A 15 -7.02 3.48 8.77
C GLU A 15 -6.91 2.03 8.25
N ASN A 16 -7.80 1.65 7.33
CA ASN A 16 -7.77 0.40 6.57
C ASN A 16 -6.83 0.46 5.35
N LYS A 17 -5.72 1.19 5.43
CA LYS A 17 -4.65 1.04 4.43
C LYS A 17 -4.01 -0.32 4.60
N VAL A 18 -4.46 -1.24 3.77
CA VAL A 18 -3.74 -2.45 3.43
C VAL A 18 -2.37 -2.04 2.92
N GLU A 19 -1.33 -2.30 3.71
CA GLU A 19 0.04 -2.08 3.27
C GLU A 19 0.43 -3.24 2.39
N TYR A 20 0.81 -2.99 1.14
CA TYR A 20 1.33 -4.03 0.27
C TYR A 20 2.86 -4.07 0.36
N ASP A 21 3.46 -5.26 0.28
CA ASP A 21 4.89 -5.38 0.07
C ASP A 21 5.24 -5.06 -1.38
N LEU A 22 5.51 -3.78 -1.64
CA LEU A 22 5.89 -3.29 -2.96
C LEU A 22 7.17 -3.94 -3.50
N ARG A 23 8.08 -4.44 -2.66
CA ARG A 23 9.30 -5.10 -3.14
C ARG A 23 8.98 -6.48 -3.71
N ALA A 24 8.20 -7.27 -2.97
CA ALA A 24 7.77 -8.59 -3.42
C ALA A 24 6.85 -8.49 -4.64
N LEU A 25 5.92 -7.53 -4.63
CA LEU A 25 5.03 -7.23 -5.76
C LEU A 25 5.84 -6.89 -7.03
N ASN A 26 6.82 -5.99 -6.91
CA ASN A 26 7.62 -5.56 -8.06
C ASN A 26 8.53 -6.68 -8.59
N ALA A 27 9.09 -7.52 -7.70
CA ALA A 27 9.85 -8.71 -8.12
C ALA A 27 8.97 -9.68 -8.91
N HIS A 28 7.76 -9.97 -8.41
CA HIS A 28 6.80 -10.85 -9.09
C HIS A 28 6.36 -10.30 -10.46
N CYS A 29 6.08 -9.00 -10.54
CA CYS A 29 5.76 -8.33 -11.80
C CYS A 29 6.91 -8.45 -12.80
N LYS A 30 8.16 -8.27 -12.33
CA LYS A 30 9.36 -8.35 -13.17
C LYS A 30 9.66 -9.78 -13.66
N GLU A 31 9.45 -10.79 -12.82
CA GLU A 31 9.64 -12.20 -13.20
C GLU A 31 8.62 -12.66 -14.24
N ASN A 32 7.38 -12.19 -14.14
CA ASN A 32 6.30 -12.55 -15.05
C ASN A 32 6.17 -11.61 -16.25
N GLY A 33 6.91 -10.49 -16.27
CA GLY A 33 6.84 -9.48 -17.33
C GLY A 33 5.49 -8.76 -17.41
N ILE A 34 4.75 -8.70 -16.29
CA ILE A 34 3.41 -8.09 -16.19
C ILE A 34 3.47 -6.77 -15.42
N LEU A 35 2.47 -5.90 -15.61
CA LEU A 35 2.39 -4.66 -14.84
C LEU A 35 1.64 -4.90 -13.52
N PRO A 36 1.91 -4.08 -12.48
CA PRO A 36 1.15 -4.11 -11.22
C PRO A 36 -0.37 -3.97 -11.41
N THR A 37 -0.78 -3.27 -12.47
CA THR A 37 -2.18 -3.07 -12.85
C THR A 37 -2.84 -4.30 -13.48
N ASP A 38 -2.04 -5.25 -13.98
CA ASP A 38 -2.54 -6.49 -14.57
C ASP A 38 -2.74 -7.59 -13.51
N LEU A 39 -2.28 -7.38 -12.27
CA LEU A 39 -2.49 -8.33 -11.18
C LEU A 39 -3.96 -8.35 -10.76
N SER A 40 -4.48 -9.57 -10.54
CA SER A 40 -5.79 -9.74 -9.94
C SER A 40 -5.77 -9.35 -8.44
N THR A 41 -6.94 -8.97 -7.90
CA THR A 41 -7.07 -8.66 -6.46
C THR A 41 -6.61 -9.81 -5.57
N LYS A 42 -6.84 -11.06 -5.98
CA LYS A 42 -6.38 -12.26 -5.26
C LYS A 42 -4.86 -12.41 -5.22
N GLU A 43 -4.16 -11.94 -6.25
CA GLU A 43 -2.70 -11.96 -6.28
C GLU A 43 -2.13 -10.82 -5.46
N LEU A 44 -2.74 -9.63 -5.54
CA LEU A 44 -2.45 -8.49 -4.69
C LEU A 44 -2.62 -8.82 -3.20
N GLU A 45 -3.68 -9.54 -2.84
CA GLU A 45 -3.95 -10.02 -1.47
C GLU A 45 -2.78 -10.83 -0.88
N ARG A 46 -2.02 -11.57 -1.71
CA ARG A 46 -0.85 -12.34 -1.25
C ARG A 46 0.32 -11.46 -0.82
N PHE A 47 0.36 -10.23 -1.33
CA PHE A 47 1.38 -9.23 -0.98
C PHE A 47 0.91 -8.28 0.12
N GLU A 48 -0.31 -8.45 0.65
CA GLU A 48 -0.80 -7.66 1.77
C GLU A 48 0.01 -7.97 3.01
N LYS A 49 0.75 -6.97 3.49
CA LYS A 49 1.25 -6.93 4.85
C LYS A 49 0.03 -6.81 5.74
N HIS A 50 -0.42 -7.97 6.23
CA HIS A 50 -1.28 -7.99 7.38
C HIS A 50 -0.53 -7.27 8.48
N LYS A 51 -1.02 -6.07 8.85
CA LYS A 51 -0.65 -5.48 10.13
C LYS A 51 -1.15 -6.47 11.17
N GLU A 52 -0.31 -7.44 11.51
CA GLU A 52 -0.40 -8.08 12.81
C GLU A 52 -0.43 -6.90 13.78
N LYS A 53 -1.62 -6.66 14.35
CA LYS A 53 -1.75 -5.78 15.50
C LYS A 53 -0.83 -6.41 16.53
N LYS A 54 0.42 -5.96 16.60
CA LYS A 54 1.25 -6.12 17.79
C LYS A 54 0.48 -5.36 18.86
N VAL A 55 -0.39 -6.09 19.55
CA VAL A 55 -0.98 -5.65 20.81
C VAL A 55 0.20 -5.57 21.76
N ILE A 56 0.82 -4.39 21.81
CA ILE A 56 1.78 -4.06 22.85
C ILE A 56 0.92 -3.80 24.08
N ASN A 57 0.76 -4.82 24.92
CA ASN A 57 0.25 -4.63 26.27
C ASN A 57 1.33 -3.83 27.03
N PHE A 58 1.00 -2.59 27.38
CA PHE A 58 1.73 -1.80 28.36
C PHE A 58 1.28 -2.16 29.77
#